data_AF-A0A2T0UJ13-F1
#
_entry.id   AF-A0A2T0UJ13-F1
#
_cell.length_a   1.000
_cell.length_b   1.000
_cell.length_c   1.000
_cell.angle_alpha   90.00
_cell.angle_beta   90.00
_cell.angle_gamma   90.00
#
_symmetry.space_group_name_H-M   'P 1'
#
loop_
_entity.id
_entity.type
_entity.pdbx_description
1 polymer ?
#
loop_
_entity_poly.entity_id
_entity_poly.type
_entity_poly.pdbx_seq_one_letter_code
_entity_poly.pdbx_strand_id
1 'polypeptide(L)'
;MPSTPYPAAQEFLTVVALDIEGFSRFTDAEGTRIATHFRDAVHRAFDRADLSQLYENPRFMQNGGDGLVLGFPQPDLGKITDRVPSALQGELRELHRSEGFCIRMRMGVSVGPVEKTDDPRIDVAPGRTIIDACRIADAAPTRRLLKQSDPHATYLVVAVTQTVMDSTVDRNPLWLRASEFVKMEIDIKEKHYHATAFMHVPSPSGKLLSAGLLNLDDTDSIEAEMRNQPPLEERYRARHRADKPSDGPRYEADRPSAPLSTGDVSGKGAFGVVSGGRVQVDNSEDHRGQDRSHTTNYINGDNFTAERDAYIDKSTRSDDEERHRPFWERDDRP
;
A
#
# COMPACT_ATOMS: atom_id res chain seq x y z
N MET A 1 39.86 36.86 -10.61
CA MET A 1 39.64 35.71 -9.72
C MET A 1 38.29 35.10 -10.10
N PRO A 2 38.23 33.92 -10.73
CA PRO A 2 36.95 33.25 -10.91
C PRO A 2 36.44 32.85 -9.52
N SER A 3 35.30 33.42 -9.12
CA SER A 3 34.58 33.01 -7.93
C SER A 3 34.22 31.54 -8.09
N THR A 4 34.83 30.67 -7.29
CA THR A 4 34.40 29.28 -7.16
C THR A 4 32.93 29.34 -6.72
N PRO A 5 31.97 28.82 -7.50
CA PRO A 5 30.58 28.80 -7.05
C PRO A 5 30.54 28.04 -5.73
N TYR A 6 29.98 28.66 -4.69
CA TYR A 6 29.68 27.96 -3.45
C TYR A 6 28.85 26.72 -3.81
N PRO A 7 29.14 25.54 -3.25
CA PRO A 7 28.29 24.39 -3.48
C PRO A 7 26.87 24.77 -3.06
N ALA A 8 25.89 24.49 -3.93
CA ALA A 8 24.49 24.73 -3.62
C ALA A 8 24.16 24.13 -2.25
N ALA A 9 23.43 24.87 -1.42
CA ALA A 9 23.09 24.39 -0.09
C ALA A 9 22.33 23.05 -0.20
N GLN A 10 22.87 22.01 0.43
CA GLN A 10 22.24 20.69 0.46
C GLN A 10 21.35 20.58 1.69
N GLU A 11 20.14 20.05 1.51
CA GLU A 11 19.26 19.66 2.60
C GLU A 11 19.19 18.14 2.68
N PHE A 12 19.28 17.58 3.88
CA PHE A 12 19.07 16.15 4.09
C PHE A 12 17.58 15.86 4.20
N LEU A 13 17.04 15.13 3.22
CA LEU A 13 15.62 14.86 3.08
C LEU A 13 15.31 13.37 3.07
N THR A 14 14.15 13.03 3.61
CA THR A 14 13.46 11.77 3.33
C THR A 14 12.73 11.94 2.01
N VAL A 15 12.99 11.05 1.05
CA VAL A 15 12.29 11.04 -0.24
C VAL A 15 11.42 9.81 -0.32
N VAL A 16 10.15 10.03 -0.65
CA VAL A 16 9.15 8.98 -0.90
C VAL A 16 8.76 9.05 -2.36
N ALA A 17 8.96 7.97 -3.11
CA ALA A 17 8.43 7.80 -4.45
C ALA A 17 7.28 6.79 -4.43
N LEU A 18 6.16 7.14 -5.04
CA LEU A 18 4.98 6.30 -5.17
C LEU A 18 4.64 6.16 -6.65
N ASP A 19 4.30 4.95 -7.07
CA ASP A 19 4.05 4.62 -8.47
C ASP A 19 2.91 3.60 -8.59
N ILE A 20 1.98 3.85 -9.51
CA ILE A 20 0.80 3.01 -9.73
C ILE A 20 1.17 1.80 -10.60
N GLU A 21 0.71 0.61 -10.22
CA GLU A 21 0.88 -0.57 -11.05
C GLU A 21 0.10 -0.47 -12.36
N GLY A 22 0.82 -0.49 -13.49
CA GLY A 22 0.21 -0.67 -14.80
C GLY A 22 -0.63 0.52 -15.28
N PHE A 23 -0.33 1.74 -14.83
CA PHE A 23 -1.10 2.93 -15.18
C PHE A 23 -1.22 3.17 -16.68
N SER A 24 -0.20 2.84 -17.46
CA SER A 24 -0.20 2.97 -18.93
C SER A 24 -1.27 2.15 -19.66
N ARG A 25 -2.02 1.30 -18.95
CA ARG A 25 -3.11 0.50 -19.51
C ARG A 25 -4.46 1.23 -19.51
N PHE A 26 -4.57 2.35 -18.80
CA PHE A 26 -5.82 3.10 -18.70
C PHE A 26 -5.95 4.10 -19.84
N THR A 27 -7.18 4.33 -20.31
CA THR A 27 -7.49 5.44 -21.21
C THR A 27 -7.28 6.79 -20.52
N ASP A 28 -7.17 7.90 -21.25
CA ASP A 28 -6.92 9.22 -20.65
C ASP A 28 -7.96 9.61 -19.58
N ALA A 29 -9.25 9.29 -19.81
CA ALA A 29 -10.33 9.56 -18.87
C ALA A 29 -10.24 8.68 -17.61
N GLU A 30 -9.94 7.39 -17.78
CA GLU A 30 -9.74 6.46 -16.66
C GLU A 30 -8.48 6.83 -15.87
N GLY A 31 -7.39 7.19 -16.56
CA GLY A 31 -6.13 7.60 -15.99
C GLY A 31 -6.27 8.85 -15.11
N THR A 32 -7.06 9.84 -15.55
CA THR A 32 -7.36 11.03 -14.74
C THR A 32 -8.07 10.65 -13.44
N ARG A 33 -9.11 9.82 -13.54
CA ARG A 33 -9.87 9.39 -12.36
C ARG A 33 -9.02 8.56 -11.39
N ILE A 34 -8.20 7.64 -11.91
CA ILE A 34 -7.29 6.81 -11.12
C ILE A 34 -6.23 7.67 -10.45
N ALA A 35 -5.65 8.65 -11.15
CA ALA A 35 -4.71 9.59 -10.57
C ALA A 35 -5.33 10.39 -9.41
N THR A 36 -6.58 10.82 -9.53
CA THR A 36 -7.30 11.48 -8.43
C THR A 36 -7.47 10.55 -7.22
N HIS A 37 -8.04 9.35 -7.40
CA HIS A 37 -8.23 8.41 -6.29
C HIS A 37 -6.90 7.97 -5.66
N PHE A 38 -5.85 7.82 -6.47
CA PHE A 38 -4.49 7.59 -6.00
C PHE A 38 -4.05 8.69 -5.03
N ARG A 39 -4.18 9.97 -5.41
CA ARG A 39 -3.76 11.08 -4.53
C ARG A 39 -4.59 11.19 -3.28
N ASP A 40 -5.90 10.97 -3.38
CA ASP A 40 -6.78 10.99 -2.23
C ASP A 40 -6.43 9.87 -1.24
N ALA A 41 -6.13 8.66 -1.75
CA ALA A 41 -5.69 7.55 -0.91
C ALA A 41 -4.35 7.85 -0.21
N VAL A 42 -3.40 8.48 -0.91
CA VAL A 42 -2.13 8.90 -0.29
C VAL A 42 -2.37 9.96 0.78
N HIS A 43 -3.17 10.99 0.49
CA HIS A 43 -3.48 12.02 1.46
C HIS A 43 -4.15 11.46 2.72
N ARG A 44 -5.19 10.62 2.56
CA ARG A 44 -5.85 9.95 3.68
C ARG A 44 -4.93 9.01 4.45
N ALA A 45 -3.96 8.38 3.78
CA ALA A 45 -2.98 7.53 4.45
C ALA A 45 -2.05 8.34 5.36
N PHE A 46 -1.62 9.53 4.91
CA PHE A 46 -0.85 10.45 5.76
C PHE A 46 -1.69 10.98 6.92
N ASP A 47 -2.96 11.30 6.69
CA ASP A 47 -3.88 11.72 7.75
C ASP A 47 -4.07 10.61 8.81
N ARG A 48 -4.37 9.37 8.38
CA ARG A 48 -4.49 8.19 9.25
C ARG A 48 -3.19 7.86 10.00
N ALA A 49 -2.03 8.29 9.48
CA ALA A 49 -0.73 8.11 10.12
C ALA A 49 -0.38 9.23 11.13
N ASP A 50 -1.27 10.20 11.36
CA ASP A 50 -1.05 11.44 12.11
C ASP A 50 0.05 12.32 11.48
N LEU A 51 0.12 12.34 10.14
CA LEU A 51 1.13 13.05 9.34
C LEU A 51 0.51 13.95 8.27
N SER A 52 -0.76 14.34 8.39
CA SER A 52 -1.44 15.23 7.44
C SER A 52 -0.68 16.55 7.22
N GLN A 53 -0.26 17.20 8.31
CA GLN A 53 0.53 18.44 8.24
C GLN A 53 1.83 18.30 7.43
N LEU A 54 2.44 17.11 7.47
CA LEU A 54 3.66 16.82 6.72
C LEU A 54 3.37 16.66 5.23
N TYR A 55 2.24 16.05 4.87
CA TYR A 55 1.78 15.91 3.49
C TYR A 55 1.31 17.24 2.88
N GLU A 56 0.69 18.11 3.69
CA GLU A 56 0.25 19.46 3.27
C GLU A 56 1.42 20.40 3.03
N ASN A 57 2.55 20.20 3.74
CA ASN A 57 3.71 21.08 3.69
C ASN A 57 5.00 20.29 3.40
N PRO A 58 5.09 19.57 2.26
CA PRO A 58 6.31 18.87 1.90
C PRO A 58 7.37 19.89 1.49
N ARG A 59 8.64 19.49 1.57
CA ARG A 59 9.75 20.30 1.03
C ARG A 59 9.67 20.43 -0.49
N PHE A 60 9.18 19.38 -1.15
CA PHE A 60 8.80 19.40 -2.55
C PHE A 60 7.78 18.29 -2.82
N MET A 61 6.98 18.46 -3.89
CA MET A 61 6.06 17.45 -4.38
C MET A 61 6.09 17.45 -5.91
N GLN A 62 6.70 16.42 -6.51
CA GLN A 62 6.71 16.24 -7.96
C GLN A 62 5.61 15.27 -8.37
N ASN A 63 4.81 15.72 -9.32
CA ASN A 63 3.68 15.00 -9.86
C ASN A 63 3.99 14.57 -11.29
N GLY A 64 4.02 13.27 -11.55
CA GLY A 64 4.13 12.75 -12.90
C GLY A 64 3.01 11.77 -13.12
N GLY A 65 1.84 12.20 -13.62
CA GLY A 65 0.70 11.37 -14.04
C GLY A 65 0.35 10.15 -13.16
N ASP A 66 1.13 9.09 -13.33
CA ASP A 66 1.07 7.77 -12.70
C ASP A 66 1.87 7.62 -11.39
N GLY A 67 2.61 8.64 -10.98
CA GLY A 67 3.47 8.64 -9.82
C GLY A 67 3.57 9.98 -9.10
N LEU A 68 4.06 9.89 -7.86
CA LEU A 68 4.20 10.99 -6.93
C LEU A 68 5.54 10.87 -6.21
N VAL A 69 6.33 11.95 -6.18
CA VAL A 69 7.58 12.01 -5.42
C VAL A 69 7.52 13.14 -4.42
N LEU A 70 7.75 12.83 -3.15
CA LEU A 70 7.59 13.74 -2.01
C LEU A 70 8.92 13.85 -1.26
N GLY A 71 9.28 15.08 -0.89
CA GLY A 71 10.42 15.36 -0.02
C GLY A 71 9.97 15.83 1.36
N PHE A 72 10.52 15.25 2.42
CA PHE A 72 10.22 15.58 3.81
C PHE A 72 11.48 15.81 4.63
N PRO A 73 11.42 16.56 5.74
CA PRO A 73 12.53 16.67 6.67
C PRO A 73 12.99 15.29 7.18
N GLN A 74 14.31 15.08 7.24
CA GLN A 74 14.91 13.83 7.72
C GLN A 74 14.43 13.37 9.11
N PRO A 75 14.15 14.25 10.10
CA PRO A 75 13.66 13.83 11.42
C PRO A 75 12.34 13.02 11.39
N ASP A 76 11.53 13.17 10.34
CA ASP A 76 10.28 12.43 10.20
C ASP A 76 10.42 11.07 9.50
N LEU A 77 11.64 10.71 9.04
CA LEU A 77 11.93 9.44 8.35
C LEU A 77 11.35 8.23 9.09
N GLY A 78 11.58 8.15 10.40
CA GLY A 78 11.08 7.03 11.22
C GLY A 78 9.56 6.90 11.19
N LYS A 79 8.82 8.01 11.31
CA LYS A 79 7.36 7.99 11.29
C LYS A 79 6.82 7.64 9.91
N ILE A 80 7.44 8.19 8.85
CA ILE A 80 7.05 7.92 7.46
C ILE A 80 7.21 6.44 7.15
N THR A 81 8.41 5.88 7.37
CA THR A 81 8.70 4.47 7.07
C THR A 81 7.83 3.51 7.88
N ASP A 82 7.51 3.87 9.12
CA ASP A 82 6.78 3.01 10.05
C ASP A 82 5.26 3.02 9.85
N ARG A 83 4.66 4.21 9.70
CA ARG A 83 3.20 4.37 9.79
C ARG A 83 2.51 4.44 8.43
N VAL A 84 3.12 5.12 7.46
CA VAL A 84 2.51 5.39 6.15
C VAL A 84 2.23 4.09 5.38
N PRO A 85 3.12 3.07 5.34
CA PRO A 85 2.86 1.85 4.60
C PRO A 85 1.57 1.12 5.01
N SER A 86 1.38 0.92 6.31
CA SER A 86 0.20 0.23 6.85
C SER A 86 -1.08 1.05 6.63
N ALA A 87 -1.00 2.37 6.81
CA ALA A 87 -2.12 3.26 6.54
C ALA A 87 -2.52 3.24 5.05
N LEU A 88 -1.55 3.33 4.14
CA LEU A 88 -1.77 3.33 2.69
C LEU A 88 -2.32 2.00 2.18
N GLN A 89 -1.79 0.88 2.68
CA GLN A 89 -2.36 -0.45 2.41
C GLN A 89 -3.84 -0.54 2.86
N GLY A 90 -4.19 0.09 3.98
CA GLY A 90 -5.56 0.15 4.48
C GLY A 90 -6.48 1.02 3.61
N GLU A 91 -6.02 2.21 3.21
CA GLU A 91 -6.77 3.13 2.34
C GLU A 91 -7.02 2.54 0.95
N LEU A 92 -6.03 1.87 0.36
CA LEU A 92 -6.18 1.18 -0.92
C LEU A 92 -7.20 0.05 -0.87
N ARG A 93 -7.21 -0.71 0.24
CA ARG A 93 -8.22 -1.73 0.49
C ARG A 93 -9.61 -1.13 0.62
N GLU A 94 -9.76 -0.03 1.35
CA GLU A 94 -11.05 0.64 1.52
C GLU A 94 -11.57 1.21 0.21
N LEU A 95 -10.70 1.83 -0.58
CA LEU A 95 -11.03 2.31 -1.93
C LEU A 95 -11.54 1.17 -2.82
N HIS A 96 -10.90 0.00 -2.78
CA HIS A 96 -11.38 -1.16 -3.51
C HIS A 96 -12.75 -1.64 -3.03
N ARG A 97 -12.99 -1.67 -1.71
CA ARG A 97 -14.24 -2.15 -1.13
C ARG A 97 -15.43 -1.22 -1.34
N SER A 98 -15.21 0.09 -1.21
CA SER A 98 -16.26 1.10 -1.25
C SER A 98 -16.57 1.57 -2.67
N GLU A 99 -15.55 1.68 -3.53
CA GLU A 99 -15.68 2.26 -4.86
C GLU A 99 -15.36 1.28 -6.00
N GLY A 100 -14.87 0.08 -5.69
CA GLY A 100 -14.51 -0.94 -6.68
C GLY A 100 -13.14 -0.71 -7.35
N PHE A 101 -12.44 0.38 -7.04
CA PHE A 101 -11.13 0.68 -7.63
C PHE A 101 -10.02 -0.17 -7.02
N CYS A 102 -9.49 -1.11 -7.80
CA CYS A 102 -8.30 -1.85 -7.43
C CYS A 102 -7.04 -1.07 -7.83
N ILE A 103 -6.64 -0.10 -7.01
CA ILE A 103 -5.35 0.60 -7.19
C ILE A 103 -4.28 -0.13 -6.38
N ARG A 104 -3.19 -0.48 -7.04
CA ARG A 104 -2.03 -1.12 -6.44
C ARG A 104 -0.80 -0.26 -6.68
N MET A 105 0.07 -0.16 -5.69
CA MET A 105 1.16 0.80 -5.68
C MET A 105 2.49 0.16 -5.29
N ARG A 106 3.58 0.78 -5.75
CA ARG A 106 4.94 0.55 -5.29
C ARG A 106 5.42 1.82 -4.59
N MET A 107 6.06 1.67 -3.44
CA MET A 107 6.64 2.77 -2.67
C MET A 107 8.14 2.57 -2.53
N GLY A 108 8.93 3.58 -2.87
CA GLY A 108 10.36 3.64 -2.63
C GLY A 108 10.67 4.71 -1.60
N VAL A 109 11.49 4.39 -0.60
CA VAL A 109 11.94 5.34 0.42
C VAL A 109 13.46 5.42 0.44
N SER A 110 13.98 6.62 0.32
CA SER A 110 15.41 6.91 0.50
C SER A 110 15.59 8.09 1.44
N VAL A 111 16.80 8.25 1.96
CA VAL A 111 17.19 9.41 2.76
C VAL A 111 18.61 9.82 2.36
N GLY A 112 18.84 11.12 2.22
CA GLY A 112 20.13 11.63 1.79
C GLY A 112 20.12 13.12 1.46
N PRO A 113 21.26 13.66 1.03
CA PRO A 113 21.35 15.05 0.60
C PRO A 113 20.55 15.25 -0.69
N VAL A 114 19.88 16.39 -0.77
CA VAL A 114 19.14 16.88 -1.92
C VAL A 114 19.57 18.33 -2.15
N GLU A 115 19.95 18.63 -3.39
CA GLU A 115 20.40 19.95 -3.78
C GLU A 115 19.21 20.90 -3.88
N LYS A 116 19.33 22.07 -3.22
CA LYS A 116 18.41 23.16 -3.47
C LYS A 116 18.69 23.75 -4.84
N THR A 117 17.62 24.02 -5.57
CA THR A 117 17.69 24.79 -6.81
C THR A 117 17.20 26.20 -6.54
N ASP A 118 17.93 27.18 -7.03
CA ASP A 118 17.52 28.59 -6.96
C ASP A 118 16.58 28.97 -8.13
N ASP A 119 16.32 28.06 -9.07
CA ASP A 119 15.37 28.27 -10.17
C ASP A 119 13.94 28.08 -9.67
N PRO A 120 13.11 29.15 -9.62
CA PRO A 120 11.74 29.07 -9.12
C PRO A 120 10.80 28.23 -10.00
N ARG A 121 11.25 27.75 -11.16
CA ARG A 121 10.49 26.88 -12.06
C ARG A 121 10.71 25.39 -11.78
N ILE A 122 11.71 25.07 -10.95
CA ILE A 122 12.10 23.69 -10.64
C ILE A 122 11.94 23.52 -9.14
N ASP A 123 11.07 22.61 -8.69
CA ASP A 123 10.91 22.38 -7.24
C ASP A 123 12.17 21.77 -6.63
N VAL A 124 12.80 20.83 -7.34
CA VAL A 124 14.03 20.17 -6.90
C VAL A 124 14.80 19.58 -8.09
N ALA A 125 16.13 19.68 -8.07
CA ALA A 125 16.97 19.00 -9.05
C ALA A 125 17.00 17.48 -8.77
N PRO A 126 16.89 16.61 -9.78
CA PRO A 126 16.94 15.17 -9.58
C PRO A 126 18.33 14.73 -9.10
N GLY A 127 18.48 14.64 -7.77
CA GLY A 127 19.69 14.15 -7.10
C GLY A 127 19.66 12.64 -6.86
N ARG A 128 20.80 12.10 -6.40
CA ARG A 128 20.97 10.66 -6.14
C ARG A 128 19.88 10.10 -5.22
N THR A 129 19.53 10.82 -4.16
CA THR A 129 18.49 10.42 -3.19
C THR A 129 17.13 10.21 -3.87
N ILE A 130 16.73 11.14 -4.75
CA ILE A 130 15.46 11.05 -5.51
C ILE A 130 15.52 9.88 -6.50
N ILE A 131 16.63 9.76 -7.22
CA ILE A 131 16.86 8.65 -8.16
C ILE A 131 16.77 7.31 -7.43
N ASP A 132 17.39 7.17 -6.26
CA ASP A 132 17.35 5.94 -5.47
C ASP A 132 15.90 5.56 -5.13
N ALA A 133 15.10 6.50 -4.57
CA ALA A 133 13.71 6.23 -4.23
C ALA A 133 12.89 5.76 -5.45
N CYS A 134 12.98 6.46 -6.58
CA CYS A 134 12.27 6.08 -7.80
C CYS A 134 12.74 4.74 -8.35
N ARG A 135 14.05 4.47 -8.34
CA ARG A 135 14.64 3.25 -8.92
C ARG A 135 14.33 2.01 -8.08
N ILE A 136 14.36 2.09 -6.76
CA ILE A 136 14.00 0.95 -5.91
C ILE A 136 12.49 0.68 -5.93
N ALA A 137 11.65 1.72 -6.02
CA ALA A 137 10.20 1.56 -6.20
C ALA A 137 9.91 0.78 -7.50
N ASP A 138 10.61 1.11 -8.57
CA ASP A 138 10.37 0.57 -9.90
C ASP A 138 11.23 -0.67 -10.25
N ALA A 139 12.03 -1.16 -9.32
CA ALA A 139 12.94 -2.27 -9.56
C ALA A 139 12.18 -3.58 -9.86
N ALA A 140 12.81 -4.46 -10.65
CA ALA A 140 12.22 -5.74 -11.02
C ALA A 140 11.76 -6.59 -9.82
N PRO A 141 12.52 -6.72 -8.71
CA PRO A 141 12.06 -7.45 -7.54
C PRO A 141 10.80 -6.83 -6.91
N THR A 142 10.74 -5.50 -6.79
CA THR A 142 9.58 -4.75 -6.26
C THR A 142 8.34 -4.98 -7.12
N ARG A 143 8.49 -4.89 -8.46
CA ARG A 143 7.43 -5.18 -9.41
C ARG A 143 6.94 -6.63 -9.32
N ARG A 144 7.84 -7.60 -9.16
CA ARG A 144 7.49 -9.04 -9.04
C ARG A 144 6.66 -9.33 -7.79
N LEU A 145 7.03 -8.77 -6.64
CA LEU A 145 6.27 -8.94 -5.39
C LEU A 145 4.81 -8.54 -5.54
N LEU A 146 4.56 -7.41 -6.21
CA LEU A 146 3.21 -6.94 -6.47
C LEU A 146 2.52 -7.83 -7.53
N LYS A 147 3.21 -8.17 -8.63
CA LYS A 147 2.64 -9.04 -9.68
C LYS A 147 2.24 -10.43 -9.17
N GLN A 148 2.97 -11.00 -8.22
CA GLN A 148 2.78 -12.38 -7.74
C GLN A 148 1.92 -12.49 -6.47
N SER A 149 1.51 -11.37 -5.90
CA SER A 149 0.57 -11.35 -4.79
C SER A 149 -0.88 -11.33 -5.28
N ASP A 150 -1.79 -11.73 -4.40
CA ASP A 150 -3.23 -11.59 -4.62
C ASP A 150 -3.61 -10.10 -4.71
N PRO A 151 -4.21 -9.64 -5.83
CA PRO A 151 -4.58 -8.24 -6.03
C PRO A 151 -5.67 -7.74 -5.06
N HIS A 152 -6.39 -8.62 -4.38
CA HIS A 152 -7.40 -8.27 -3.38
C HIS A 152 -6.88 -8.31 -1.93
N ALA A 153 -5.67 -8.83 -1.72
CA ALA A 153 -5.03 -8.88 -0.39
C ALA A 153 -3.88 -7.87 -0.28
N THR A 154 -3.04 -7.77 -1.31
CA THR A 154 -1.82 -6.97 -1.33
C THR A 154 -1.94 -5.83 -2.34
N TYR A 155 -2.02 -4.61 -1.81
CA TYR A 155 -2.15 -3.38 -2.60
C TYR A 155 -0.86 -2.55 -2.62
N LEU A 156 0.06 -2.78 -1.69
CA LEU A 156 1.29 -2.03 -1.55
C LEU A 156 2.50 -2.95 -1.39
N VAL A 157 3.58 -2.61 -2.08
CA VAL A 157 4.94 -3.10 -1.80
C VAL A 157 5.83 -1.90 -1.52
N VAL A 158 6.62 -1.98 -0.45
CA VAL A 158 7.58 -0.93 -0.04
C VAL A 158 9.00 -1.42 -0.24
N ALA A 159 9.83 -0.58 -0.81
CA ALA A 159 11.27 -0.75 -0.95
C ALA A 159 11.97 0.40 -0.22
N VAL A 160 12.94 0.11 0.63
CA VAL A 160 13.74 1.14 1.30
C VAL A 160 15.23 0.93 1.03
N THR A 161 16.01 2.01 0.97
CA THR A 161 17.46 1.90 0.81
C THR A 161 18.13 1.39 2.09
N GLN A 162 19.37 0.88 1.98
CA GLN A 162 20.20 0.52 3.14
C GLN A 162 20.29 1.67 4.16
N THR A 163 20.49 2.92 3.71
CA THR A 163 20.57 4.08 4.60
C THR A 163 19.30 4.28 5.43
N VAL A 164 18.12 4.00 4.86
CA VAL A 164 16.85 4.08 5.59
C VAL A 164 16.78 3.00 6.67
N MET A 165 17.14 1.75 6.34
CA MET A 165 17.21 0.66 7.33
C MET A 165 18.13 1.00 8.49
N ASP A 166 19.36 1.41 8.17
CA ASP A 166 20.39 1.74 9.15
C ASP A 166 19.95 2.90 10.05
N SER A 167 19.23 3.88 9.51
CA SER A 167 18.84 5.11 10.22
C SER A 167 17.54 4.98 11.03
N THR A 168 16.71 3.98 10.72
CA THR A 168 15.40 3.81 11.36
C THR A 168 15.24 2.44 11.97
N VAL A 169 15.01 1.42 11.14
CA VAL A 169 14.58 0.10 11.57
C VAL A 169 15.63 -0.58 12.46
N ASP A 170 16.92 -0.39 12.17
CA ASP A 170 17.98 -1.05 12.94
C ASP A 170 18.38 -0.27 14.21
N ARG A 171 18.39 1.07 14.15
CA ARG A 171 18.89 1.92 15.26
C ARG A 171 17.80 2.45 16.18
N ASN A 172 16.60 2.69 15.66
CA ASN A 172 15.50 3.29 16.39
C ASN A 172 14.15 2.80 15.85
N PRO A 173 13.86 1.48 15.95
CA PRO A 173 12.59 0.95 15.49
C PRO A 173 11.46 1.53 16.32
N LEU A 174 10.45 2.08 15.65
CA LEU A 174 9.17 2.39 16.28
C LEU A 174 8.40 1.06 16.41
N TRP A 175 7.58 0.73 15.41
CA TRP A 175 6.78 -0.49 15.39
C TRP A 175 7.37 -1.53 14.43
N LEU A 176 7.81 -1.12 13.25
CA LEU A 176 8.46 -2.00 12.27
C LEU A 176 9.75 -2.60 12.83
N ARG A 177 9.96 -3.89 12.53
CA ARG A 177 11.16 -4.65 12.88
C ARG A 177 11.96 -5.00 11.64
N ALA A 178 13.28 -5.12 11.78
CA ALA A 178 14.16 -5.52 10.68
C ALA A 178 13.76 -6.87 10.06
N SER A 179 13.20 -7.77 10.86
CA SER A 179 12.69 -9.07 10.42
C SER A 179 11.45 -9.00 9.52
N GLU A 180 10.79 -7.84 9.42
CA GLU A 180 9.68 -7.61 8.49
C GLU A 180 10.15 -7.17 7.11
N PHE A 181 11.47 -7.03 6.93
CA PHE A 181 12.11 -6.67 5.68
C PHE A 181 12.91 -7.83 5.10
N VAL A 182 12.92 -7.90 3.78
CA VAL A 182 13.72 -8.84 3.02
C VAL A 182 14.75 -8.09 2.20
N LYS A 183 16.04 -8.34 2.47
CA LYS A 183 17.14 -7.77 1.71
C LYS A 183 17.13 -8.29 0.27
N MET A 184 17.27 -7.39 -0.69
CA MET A 184 17.37 -7.69 -2.12
C MET A 184 18.44 -6.84 -2.79
N GLU A 185 19.19 -7.44 -3.71
CA GLU A 185 20.10 -6.70 -4.58
C GLU A 185 19.37 -6.29 -5.85
N ILE A 186 19.49 -5.00 -6.20
CA ILE A 186 18.91 -4.41 -7.40
C ILE A 186 20.04 -4.11 -8.37
N ASP A 187 19.91 -4.61 -9.59
CA ASP A 187 20.76 -4.27 -10.74
C ASP A 187 19.85 -3.89 -11.92
N ILE A 188 19.91 -2.63 -12.33
CA ILE A 188 19.20 -2.09 -13.50
C ILE A 188 20.27 -1.62 -14.49
N LYS A 189 20.73 -2.54 -15.34
CA LYS A 189 21.86 -2.37 -16.25
C LYS A 189 21.66 -1.20 -17.21
N GLU A 190 20.44 -1.04 -17.75
CA GLU A 190 20.10 0.02 -18.70
C GLU A 190 20.14 1.41 -18.08
N LYS A 191 20.12 1.50 -16.74
CA LYS A 191 20.19 2.74 -15.97
C LYS A 191 21.49 2.88 -15.18
N HIS A 192 22.44 1.96 -15.37
CA HIS A 192 23.69 1.89 -14.61
C HIS A 192 23.47 2.01 -13.10
N TYR A 193 22.42 1.35 -12.60
CA TYR A 193 21.98 1.47 -11.22
C TYR A 193 22.19 0.15 -10.48
N HIS A 194 22.96 0.20 -9.41
CA HIS A 194 23.14 -0.92 -8.48
C HIS A 194 22.93 -0.44 -7.04
N ALA A 195 22.10 -1.16 -6.30
CA ALA A 195 21.84 -0.86 -4.90
C ALA A 195 21.31 -2.08 -4.15
N THR A 196 21.62 -2.13 -2.85
CA THR A 196 20.90 -2.98 -1.90
C THR A 196 19.63 -2.26 -1.44
N ALA A 197 18.50 -2.95 -1.51
CA ALA A 197 17.22 -2.48 -0.97
C ALA A 197 16.60 -3.52 -0.03
N PHE A 198 15.66 -3.05 0.78
CA PHE A 198 14.94 -3.86 1.75
C PHE A 198 13.46 -3.76 1.47
N MET A 199 12.84 -4.90 1.17
CA MET A 199 11.45 -4.98 0.75
C MET A 199 10.54 -5.32 1.93
N HIS A 200 9.42 -4.63 2.03
CA HIS A 200 8.38 -4.89 3.02
C HIS A 200 7.01 -4.92 2.32
N VAL A 201 6.15 -5.84 2.74
CA VAL A 201 4.78 -5.98 2.22
C VAL A 201 3.83 -5.90 3.41
N PRO A 202 3.13 -4.77 3.63
CA PRO A 202 2.33 -4.57 4.84
C PRO A 202 1.21 -5.59 5.04
N SER A 203 0.71 -6.17 3.96
CA SER A 203 -0.31 -7.22 3.99
C SER A 203 0.01 -8.29 2.95
N PRO A 204 0.91 -9.24 3.26
CA PRO A 204 1.31 -10.27 2.33
C PRO A 204 0.16 -11.25 2.08
N SER A 205 -0.16 -11.50 0.81
CA SER A 205 -1.13 -12.53 0.45
C SER A 205 -0.62 -13.94 0.78
N GLY A 206 -1.54 -14.91 0.97
CA GLY A 206 -1.18 -16.30 1.21
C GLY A 206 -0.28 -16.89 0.12
N LYS A 207 -0.51 -16.51 -1.15
CA LYS A 207 0.34 -16.87 -2.30
C LYS A 207 1.78 -16.38 -2.14
N LEU A 208 1.96 -15.14 -1.69
CA LEU A 208 3.27 -14.57 -1.42
C LEU A 208 3.98 -15.31 -0.28
N LEU A 209 3.23 -15.66 0.77
CA LEU A 209 3.77 -16.39 1.92
C LEU A 209 4.17 -17.82 1.56
N SER A 210 3.44 -18.51 0.68
CA SER A 210 3.79 -19.86 0.23
C SER A 210 4.98 -19.88 -0.72
N ALA A 211 5.10 -18.88 -1.61
CA ALA A 211 6.23 -18.77 -2.53
C ALA A 211 7.51 -18.27 -1.84
N GLY A 212 7.35 -17.46 -0.79
CA GLY A 212 8.45 -16.72 -0.17
C GLY A 212 8.81 -15.47 -0.99
N LEU A 213 9.25 -14.41 -0.29
CA LEU A 213 9.58 -13.13 -0.92
C LEU A 213 10.87 -13.19 -1.79
N LEU A 214 11.72 -14.21 -1.59
CA LEU A 214 13.00 -14.37 -2.30
C LEU A 214 12.92 -15.29 -3.53
N ASN A 215 11.99 -16.25 -3.55
CA ASN A 215 11.89 -17.29 -4.57
C ASN A 215 10.76 -17.02 -5.57
N LEU A 216 10.67 -15.75 -5.98
CA LEU A 216 9.59 -15.26 -6.83
C LEU A 216 9.58 -15.95 -8.22
N ASP A 217 10.73 -16.42 -8.70
CA ASP A 217 10.82 -17.08 -10.01
C ASP A 217 10.22 -18.52 -10.02
N ASP A 218 10.03 -19.15 -8.85
CA ASP A 218 9.48 -20.52 -8.72
C ASP A 218 7.96 -20.57 -8.55
N THR A 219 7.27 -19.42 -8.58
CA THR A 219 5.84 -19.34 -8.24
C THR A 219 4.95 -20.19 -9.16
N ASP A 220 5.29 -20.32 -10.44
CA ASP A 220 4.56 -21.18 -11.39
C ASP A 220 4.75 -22.67 -11.07
N SER A 221 5.92 -23.07 -10.57
CA SER A 221 6.23 -24.43 -10.11
C SER A 221 5.50 -24.76 -8.81
N ILE A 222 5.43 -23.80 -7.87
CA ILE A 222 4.73 -23.96 -6.59
C ILE A 222 3.21 -24.03 -6.81
N GLU A 223 2.63 -23.24 -7.72
CA GLU A 223 1.21 -23.36 -8.06
C GLU A 223 0.87 -24.70 -8.72
N ALA A 224 1.75 -25.22 -9.57
CA ALA A 224 1.60 -26.55 -10.17
C ALA A 224 1.65 -27.65 -9.10
N GLU A 225 2.57 -27.55 -8.13
CA GLU A 225 2.65 -28.48 -7.00
C GLU A 225 1.46 -28.37 -6.05
N MET A 226 1.00 -27.16 -5.71
CA MET A 226 -0.17 -26.95 -4.84
C MET A 226 -1.47 -27.45 -5.48
N ARG A 227 -1.61 -27.34 -6.80
CA ARG A 227 -2.75 -27.86 -7.55
C ARG A 227 -2.77 -29.40 -7.60
N ASN A 228 -1.61 -30.03 -7.46
CA ASN A 228 -1.44 -31.47 -7.39
C ASN A 228 -1.50 -32.01 -5.95
N GLN A 229 -1.66 -31.17 -4.94
CA GLN A 229 -1.85 -31.62 -3.56
C GLN A 229 -3.33 -31.93 -3.30
N PRO A 230 -3.63 -33.09 -2.67
CA PRO A 230 -4.99 -33.40 -2.28
C PRO A 230 -5.50 -32.36 -1.26
N PRO A 231 -6.81 -32.08 -1.24
CA PRO A 231 -7.40 -31.11 -0.32
C PRO A 231 -6.96 -31.33 1.13
N LEU A 232 -6.84 -30.23 1.89
CA LEU A 232 -6.27 -30.27 3.25
C LEU A 232 -6.99 -31.26 4.17
N GLU A 233 -8.30 -31.45 3.98
CA GLU A 233 -9.10 -32.48 4.68
C GLU A 233 -8.63 -33.91 4.41
N GLU A 234 -8.24 -34.22 3.18
CA GLU A 234 -7.78 -35.56 2.78
C GLU A 234 -6.40 -35.87 3.37
N ARG A 235 -5.53 -34.86 3.46
CA ARG A 235 -4.24 -34.95 4.16
C ARG A 235 -4.42 -35.15 5.66
N TYR A 236 -5.42 -34.48 6.25
CA TYR A 236 -5.78 -34.67 7.65
C TYR A 236 -6.33 -36.09 7.91
N ARG A 237 -7.20 -36.59 7.03
CA ARG A 237 -7.74 -37.96 7.11
C ARG A 237 -6.67 -39.03 6.89
N ALA A 238 -5.71 -38.81 6.00
CA ALA A 238 -4.60 -39.73 5.75
C ALA A 238 -3.67 -39.87 6.97
N ARG A 239 -3.37 -38.75 7.66
CA ARG A 239 -2.60 -38.79 8.92
C ARG A 239 -3.35 -39.51 10.04
N HIS A 240 -4.65 -39.27 10.19
CA HIS A 240 -5.46 -39.96 11.22
C HIS A 240 -5.82 -41.41 10.88
N ARG A 241 -5.69 -41.85 9.62
CA ARG A 241 -5.77 -43.27 9.25
C ARG A 241 -4.49 -44.03 9.59
N ALA A 242 -3.34 -43.38 9.53
CA ALA A 242 -2.05 -44.00 9.85
C ALA A 242 -1.87 -44.25 11.36
N ASP A 243 -2.56 -43.50 12.22
CA ASP A 243 -2.53 -43.63 13.68
C ASP A 243 -3.65 -44.51 14.27
N LYS A 244 -4.32 -45.36 13.47
CA LYS A 244 -5.21 -46.37 14.06
C LYS A 244 -4.35 -47.43 14.76
N PRO A 245 -4.43 -47.61 16.09
CA PRO A 245 -3.80 -48.73 16.76
C PRO A 245 -4.46 -50.01 16.24
N SER A 246 -3.66 -50.96 15.75
CA SER A 246 -4.13 -52.30 15.48
C SER A 246 -4.59 -52.97 16.78
N ASP A 247 -5.67 -53.74 16.68
CA ASP A 247 -6.39 -54.44 17.74
C ASP A 247 -5.54 -54.85 18.96
N GLY A 248 -5.77 -54.15 20.08
CA GLY A 248 -5.45 -54.64 21.43
C GLY A 248 -6.73 -55.16 22.11
N PRO A 249 -6.64 -56.13 23.02
CA PRO A 249 -7.77 -56.92 23.48
C PRO A 249 -8.78 -56.09 24.28
N ARG A 250 -10.07 -56.36 24.04
CA ARG A 250 -11.22 -55.82 24.77
C ARG A 250 -11.08 -56.13 26.27
N TYR A 251 -10.93 -55.10 27.09
CA TYR A 251 -11.24 -55.16 28.51
C TYR A 251 -12.58 -54.46 28.76
N GLU A 252 -13.50 -55.21 29.37
CA GLU A 252 -14.80 -54.80 29.87
C GLU A 252 -14.65 -53.64 30.88
N ALA A 253 -15.47 -52.60 30.68
CA ALA A 253 -15.47 -51.41 31.50
C ALA A 253 -16.40 -51.59 32.71
N ASP A 254 -15.81 -51.77 33.89
CA ASP A 254 -16.44 -51.39 35.15
C ASP A 254 -16.03 -49.94 35.49
N ARG A 255 -17.04 -49.07 35.58
CA ARG A 255 -16.91 -47.72 36.17
C ARG A 255 -16.96 -47.85 37.70
N PRO A 256 -16.27 -46.97 38.46
CA PRO A 256 -16.98 -45.78 38.92
C PRO A 256 -16.15 -44.49 38.87
N SER A 257 -16.93 -43.41 38.76
CA SER A 257 -16.54 -42.01 38.67
C SER A 257 -15.87 -41.48 39.93
N ALA A 258 -14.73 -40.80 39.78
CA ALA A 258 -14.24 -39.80 40.74
C ALA A 258 -13.61 -38.62 39.95
N PRO A 259 -13.93 -37.35 40.29
CA PRO A 259 -13.46 -36.19 39.55
C PRO A 259 -11.97 -35.91 39.85
N LEU A 260 -11.17 -35.78 38.78
CA LEU A 260 -9.79 -35.32 38.83
C LEU A 260 -9.75 -33.81 39.11
N SER A 261 -9.03 -33.47 40.17
CA SER A 261 -8.69 -32.12 40.60
C SER A 261 -7.80 -31.41 39.57
N THR A 262 -8.28 -30.29 39.02
CA THR A 262 -7.46 -29.37 38.22
C THR A 262 -6.57 -28.57 39.18
N GLY A 263 -5.29 -28.91 39.24
CA GLY A 263 -4.30 -28.14 39.99
C GLY A 263 -4.00 -26.80 39.31
N ASP A 264 -3.88 -25.76 40.14
CA ASP A 264 -3.37 -24.43 39.79
C ASP A 264 -2.02 -24.52 39.07
N VAL A 265 -1.94 -23.94 37.87
CA VAL A 265 -0.66 -23.61 37.22
C VAL A 265 -0.57 -22.10 37.11
N SER A 266 0.03 -21.50 38.14
CA SER A 266 0.59 -20.15 38.09
C SER A 266 1.82 -20.17 37.17
N GLY A 267 1.70 -19.57 35.97
CA GLY A 267 2.80 -19.38 35.04
C GLY A 267 2.60 -18.11 34.22
N LYS A 268 3.48 -17.13 34.42
CA LYS A 268 3.47 -15.81 33.76
C LYS A 268 3.67 -15.91 32.25
N GLY A 269 2.86 -15.16 31.50
CA GLY A 269 3.23 -14.59 30.20
C GLY A 269 2.65 -15.28 28.97
N ALA A 270 1.50 -14.77 28.48
CA ALA A 270 1.16 -14.61 27.06
C ALA A 270 -0.29 -14.11 26.96
N PHE A 271 -0.48 -12.81 26.67
CA PHE A 271 -1.79 -12.28 26.27
C PHE A 271 -2.02 -12.62 24.80
N GLY A 272 -2.78 -13.68 24.56
CA GLY A 272 -3.34 -14.04 23.26
C GLY A 272 -4.87 -13.94 23.33
N VAL A 273 -5.44 -13.20 22.39
CA VAL A 273 -6.87 -12.92 22.20
C VAL A 273 -7.69 -14.21 22.15
N VAL A 274 -8.67 -14.35 23.04
CA VAL A 274 -9.74 -15.35 22.97
C VAL A 274 -11.04 -14.63 22.65
N SER A 275 -11.48 -14.72 21.39
CA SER A 275 -12.90 -14.61 21.03
C SER A 275 -13.59 -15.93 21.36
N GLY A 276 -14.66 -15.89 22.15
CA GLY A 276 -15.41 -17.09 22.48
C GLY A 276 -16.41 -16.91 23.62
N GLY A 277 -17.26 -15.88 23.57
CA GLY A 277 -18.36 -15.71 24.51
C GLY A 277 -19.62 -16.42 24.02
N ARG A 278 -19.94 -17.54 24.67
CA ARG A 278 -21.08 -18.43 24.45
C ARG A 278 -22.43 -17.71 24.58
N VAL A 279 -23.36 -18.12 23.73
CA VAL A 279 -24.81 -17.89 23.81
C VAL A 279 -25.35 -18.52 25.10
N GLN A 280 -25.93 -17.69 25.97
CA GLN A 280 -26.77 -18.12 27.08
C GLN A 280 -28.22 -17.87 26.68
N VAL A 281 -28.97 -18.96 26.52
CA VAL A 281 -30.42 -18.95 26.31
C VAL A 281 -31.06 -18.98 27.69
N ASP A 282 -31.59 -17.85 28.14
CA ASP A 282 -32.46 -17.80 29.32
C ASP A 282 -33.92 -17.69 28.88
N ASN A 283 -34.66 -18.75 29.19
CA ASN A 283 -36.11 -18.81 29.16
C ASN A 283 -36.64 -18.11 30.42
N SER A 284 -37.42 -17.05 30.24
CA SER A 284 -38.46 -16.71 31.21
C SER A 284 -39.67 -16.11 30.49
N GLU A 285 -40.80 -16.81 30.65
CA GLU A 285 -42.13 -16.36 30.26
C GLU A 285 -42.70 -15.37 31.30
N ASP A 286 -43.65 -14.57 30.80
CA ASP A 286 -44.77 -13.96 31.51
C ASP A 286 -44.57 -12.71 32.40
N HIS A 287 -45.00 -11.54 31.88
CA HIS A 287 -46.30 -10.95 32.28
C HIS A 287 -46.70 -9.69 31.48
N ARG A 288 -47.94 -9.78 30.95
CA ARG A 288 -48.99 -8.79 30.64
C ARG A 288 -48.82 -7.30 31.00
N GLY A 289 -49.33 -6.46 30.09
CA GLY A 289 -50.15 -5.26 30.40
C GLY A 289 -49.65 -3.97 29.74
N GLN A 290 -50.28 -3.54 28.63
CA GLN A 290 -51.13 -2.32 28.50
C GLN A 290 -50.39 -0.97 28.63
N ASP A 291 -50.65 0.10 27.88
CA ASP A 291 -51.50 0.47 26.74
C ASP A 291 -51.16 1.97 26.47
N ARG A 292 -51.10 2.41 25.20
CA ARG A 292 -51.25 3.81 24.69
C ARG A 292 -50.27 4.90 25.22
N SER A 293 -49.87 5.95 24.47
CA SER A 293 -50.53 6.73 23.42
C SER A 293 -49.53 7.64 22.67
N HIS A 294 -49.79 7.79 21.36
CA HIS A 294 -49.71 9.01 20.53
C HIS A 294 -48.55 10.03 20.69
N THR A 295 -47.77 10.17 19.61
CA THR A 295 -47.75 11.43 18.85
C THR A 295 -47.43 11.18 17.37
N THR A 296 -48.41 11.56 16.55
CA THR A 296 -48.38 11.70 15.11
C THR A 296 -47.58 12.95 14.73
N ASN A 297 -46.87 12.94 13.60
CA ASN A 297 -46.74 14.12 12.74
C ASN A 297 -46.58 13.68 11.29
N TYR A 298 -47.53 14.14 10.48
CA TYR A 298 -47.65 13.95 9.03
C TYR A 298 -47.63 15.36 8.39
N ILE A 299 -46.97 15.45 7.23
CA ILE A 299 -47.34 16.22 6.02
C ILE A 299 -47.19 17.75 6.02
N ASN A 300 -46.28 18.22 5.15
CA ASN A 300 -46.52 19.01 3.92
C ASN A 300 -45.14 19.20 3.24
N GLY A 301 -44.90 18.85 1.96
CA GLY A 301 -45.51 19.41 0.74
C GLY A 301 -44.94 20.81 0.47
N ASP A 302 -44.54 21.26 -0.72
CA ASP A 302 -44.47 20.72 -2.07
C ASP A 302 -43.73 21.80 -2.91
N ASN A 303 -43.13 21.40 -4.03
CA ASN A 303 -43.00 22.13 -5.32
C ASN A 303 -42.39 23.55 -5.39
N PHE A 304 -41.38 23.73 -6.24
CA PHE A 304 -41.60 24.41 -7.54
C PHE A 304 -40.51 24.09 -8.58
N THR A 305 -41.00 23.84 -9.77
CA THR A 305 -40.38 23.43 -11.04
C THR A 305 -39.95 24.62 -11.91
N ALA A 306 -38.98 24.34 -12.79
CA ALA A 306 -38.86 24.76 -14.20
C ALA A 306 -38.57 26.23 -14.56
N GLU A 307 -37.55 26.43 -15.41
CA GLU A 307 -37.64 26.85 -16.84
C GLU A 307 -36.20 27.08 -17.36
N ARG A 308 -35.69 26.34 -18.36
CA ARG A 308 -35.90 26.32 -19.82
C ARG A 308 -35.35 27.51 -20.62
N ASP A 309 -34.55 27.12 -21.61
CA ASP A 309 -34.30 27.71 -22.94
C ASP A 309 -33.53 29.03 -23.09
N ALA A 310 -32.38 28.96 -23.76
CA ALA A 310 -32.09 29.83 -24.91
C ALA A 310 -31.01 29.22 -25.82
N TYR A 311 -31.43 28.97 -27.05
CA TYR A 311 -30.68 28.55 -28.23
C TYR A 311 -30.31 29.82 -29.01
N ILE A 312 -29.02 30.10 -29.28
CA ILE A 312 -28.61 31.03 -30.35
C ILE A 312 -27.37 30.48 -31.08
N ASP A 313 -27.63 30.12 -32.32
CA ASP A 313 -26.73 29.94 -33.46
C ASP A 313 -26.25 31.30 -33.99
N LYS A 314 -24.96 31.42 -34.36
CA LYS A 314 -24.52 31.85 -35.71
C LYS A 314 -23.01 32.06 -35.84
N SER A 315 -22.52 31.52 -36.94
CA SER A 315 -21.24 31.66 -37.63
C SER A 315 -20.73 33.10 -37.82
N THR A 316 -19.40 33.29 -37.83
CA THR A 316 -18.68 34.05 -38.87
C THR A 316 -17.18 33.70 -38.89
N ARG A 317 -16.81 33.03 -39.99
CA ARG A 317 -15.64 33.25 -40.87
C ARG A 317 -14.77 34.49 -40.57
N SER A 318 -13.45 34.30 -40.44
CA SER A 318 -12.45 35.26 -40.92
C SER A 318 -11.18 34.50 -41.30
N ASP A 319 -10.90 34.52 -42.59
CA ASP A 319 -9.56 34.39 -43.16
C ASP A 319 -8.64 35.44 -42.51
N ASP A 320 -7.43 35.05 -42.14
CA ASP A 320 -6.27 35.93 -42.27
C ASP A 320 -5.01 35.08 -42.38
N GLU A 321 -4.43 35.19 -43.57
CA GLU A 321 -3.10 34.72 -43.94
C GLU A 321 -2.02 35.56 -43.23
N GLU A 322 -0.79 35.06 -43.35
CA GLU A 322 0.47 35.79 -43.28
C GLU A 322 1.27 35.83 -41.95
N ARG A 323 2.50 35.31 -42.10
CA ARG A 323 3.77 35.64 -41.40
C ARG A 323 4.04 34.94 -40.07
N HIS A 324 4.87 33.91 -40.15
CA HIS A 324 6.31 34.01 -39.84
C HIS A 324 6.94 32.61 -39.82
N ARG A 325 7.74 32.28 -40.85
CA ARG A 325 8.70 31.16 -40.78
C ARG A 325 10.09 31.72 -40.43
N PRO A 326 10.81 31.14 -39.46
CA PRO A 326 12.13 31.60 -39.06
C PRO A 326 13.22 31.21 -40.06
N PHE A 327 14.20 32.11 -40.12
CA PHE A 327 15.26 32.29 -41.10
C PHE A 327 16.56 31.57 -40.67
N TRP A 328 16.62 30.24 -40.50
CA TRP A 328 17.94 29.61 -40.24
C TRP A 328 18.01 28.19 -40.82
N GLU A 329 18.09 28.09 -42.15
CA GLU A 329 18.49 26.86 -42.83
C GLU A 329 19.29 27.24 -44.09
N ARG A 330 20.60 26.97 -44.03
CA ARG A 330 21.62 26.82 -45.09
C ARG A 330 22.98 27.13 -44.43
N ASP A 331 23.64 26.12 -43.89
CA ASP A 331 24.56 25.19 -44.58
C ASP A 331 25.75 25.85 -45.28
N ASP A 332 26.91 25.43 -44.77
CA ASP A 332 28.14 25.06 -45.44
C ASP A 332 28.96 26.10 -46.23
N ARG A 333 30.13 26.41 -45.61
CA ARG A 333 31.52 26.22 -46.12
C ARG A 333 31.96 26.99 -47.38
N PRO A 334 33.26 27.34 -47.52
CA PRO A 334 34.47 26.71 -46.93
C PRO A 334 35.23 27.56 -45.92
#